data_AF-A0A7S7S2E3-F1
#
_entry.id   AF-A0A7S7S2E3-F1
#
_cell.length_a   1.000
_cell.length_b   1.000
_cell.length_c   1.000
_cell.angle_alpha   90.00
_cell.angle_beta   90.00
_cell.angle_gamma   90.00
#
_symmetry.space_group_name_H-M   'P 1'
#
loop_
_entity.id
_entity.type
_entity.pdbx_description
1 polymer ?
#
loop_
_entity_poly.entity_id
_entity_poly.type
_entity_poly.pdbx_seq_one_letter_code
_entity_poly.pdbx_strand_id
1 'polypeptide(L)'
;MQNTITFADVHRVKRHAKQLRINFPDLSHGKRLDKAAVEICGARNYHELSRWFDRTISQHVDTPDGHQGVSHCRYCDFRFASDHKPDQKTHREIHERFMEAEEELGYRPGIYVQRERMKTDGYHLMTNGEHEEDRILGLLMVTRGWFDRSLRSAIESGYWTKHPTFETYVSMMLPHLDTVDLGISAILKARYGRTNEMISIGQTNWSPR
;
A
#
# COMPACT_ATOMS: atom_id res chain seq x y z
N MET A 1 -29.30 2.59 5.91
CA MET A 1 -28.09 1.93 5.39
C MET A 1 -26.95 2.95 5.45
N GLN A 2 -26.02 2.83 6.40
CA GLN A 2 -24.83 3.69 6.41
C GLN A 2 -23.84 3.08 5.41
N ASN A 3 -23.67 3.74 4.27
CA ASN A 3 -22.63 3.39 3.31
C ASN A 3 -21.27 3.46 4.02
N THR A 4 -20.46 2.39 3.92
CA THR A 4 -19.09 2.39 4.41
C THR A 4 -18.31 3.51 3.72
N ILE A 5 -17.74 4.44 4.50
CA ILE A 5 -16.96 5.57 3.97
C ILE A 5 -15.61 5.07 3.48
N THR A 6 -15.27 5.43 2.24
CA THR A 6 -13.99 5.11 1.60
C THR A 6 -12.99 6.28 1.67
N PHE A 7 -11.72 6.03 1.34
CA PHE A 7 -10.73 7.10 1.19
C PHE A 7 -11.14 8.09 0.08
N ALA A 8 -11.62 7.58 -1.06
CA ALA A 8 -12.21 8.35 -2.15
C ALA A 8 -13.25 9.36 -1.68
N ASP A 9 -14.16 8.95 -0.79
CA ASP A 9 -15.21 9.83 -0.25
C ASP A 9 -14.64 10.98 0.56
N VAL A 10 -13.69 10.68 1.46
CA VAL A 10 -12.99 11.69 2.25
C VAL A 10 -12.23 12.66 1.35
N HIS A 11 -11.56 12.14 0.31
CA HIS A 11 -10.82 12.96 -0.63
C HIS A 11 -11.74 13.84 -1.50
N ARG A 12 -12.87 13.30 -1.96
CA ARG A 12 -13.92 14.05 -2.66
C ARG A 12 -14.44 15.20 -1.81
N VAL A 13 -14.70 14.97 -0.52
CA VAL A 13 -15.10 16.02 0.43
C VAL A 13 -14.03 17.09 0.57
N LYS A 14 -12.76 16.71 0.76
CA LYS A 14 -11.63 17.67 0.85
C LYS A 14 -11.48 18.49 -0.45
N ARG A 15 -11.62 17.86 -1.62
CA ARG A 15 -11.53 18.52 -2.93
C ARG A 15 -12.69 19.50 -3.15
N HIS A 16 -13.91 19.08 -2.85
CA HIS A 16 -15.11 19.91 -2.96
C HIS A 16 -15.06 21.11 -2.00
N ALA A 17 -14.59 20.92 -0.77
CA ALA A 17 -14.38 22.01 0.17
C ALA A 17 -13.41 23.10 -0.34
N LYS A 18 -12.39 22.72 -1.13
CA LYS A 18 -11.51 23.67 -1.82
C LYS A 18 -12.26 24.44 -2.93
N GLN A 19 -13.12 23.76 -3.70
CA GLN A 19 -13.93 24.37 -4.76
C GLN A 19 -14.98 25.33 -4.21
N LEU A 20 -15.59 25.00 -3.06
CA LEU A 20 -16.54 25.85 -2.35
C LEU A 20 -15.94 27.20 -1.93
N ARG A 21 -14.61 27.40 -2.00
CA ARG A 21 -13.98 28.72 -1.78
C ARG A 21 -14.48 29.76 -2.77
N ILE A 22 -14.81 29.37 -4.00
CA ILE A 22 -15.29 30.29 -5.05
C ILE A 22 -16.67 30.83 -4.67
N ASN A 23 -17.57 29.95 -4.22
CA ASN A 23 -18.96 30.30 -3.93
C ASN A 23 -19.16 30.79 -2.49
N PHE A 24 -18.24 30.45 -1.59
CA PHE A 24 -18.27 30.80 -0.18
C PHE A 24 -16.89 31.28 0.28
N PRO A 25 -16.42 32.44 -0.22
CA PRO A 25 -15.11 32.97 0.12
C PRO A 25 -15.00 33.32 1.61
N ASP A 26 -16.08 33.82 2.21
CA ASP A 26 -16.15 34.27 3.60
C ASP A 26 -16.17 33.11 4.62
N LEU A 27 -16.46 31.89 4.17
CA LEU A 27 -16.42 30.73 5.03
C LEU A 27 -14.98 30.27 5.26
N SER A 28 -14.67 29.96 6.53
CA SER A 28 -13.42 29.27 6.86
C SER A 28 -13.35 27.91 6.16
N HIS A 29 -12.14 27.39 5.93
CA HIS A 29 -11.97 26.07 5.31
C HIS A 29 -12.70 24.96 6.09
N GLY A 30 -12.73 25.04 7.43
CA GLY A 30 -13.47 24.09 8.27
C GLY A 30 -14.97 24.11 7.99
N LYS A 31 -15.58 25.29 7.83
CA LYS A 31 -17.01 25.40 7.48
C LYS A 31 -17.30 24.92 6.05
N ARG A 32 -16.36 25.11 5.13
CA ARG A 32 -16.44 24.51 3.79
C ARG A 32 -16.34 22.99 3.81
N LEU A 33 -15.50 22.41 4.69
CA LEU A 33 -15.45 20.96 4.90
C LEU A 33 -16.76 20.42 5.47
N ASP A 34 -17.35 21.09 6.46
CA ASP A 34 -18.64 20.70 7.03
C ASP A 34 -19.72 20.69 5.94
N LYS A 35 -19.79 21.75 5.13
CA LYS A 35 -20.73 21.87 4.02
C LYS A 35 -20.52 20.76 2.98
N ALA A 36 -19.27 20.49 2.61
CA ALA A 36 -18.94 19.43 1.66
C ALA A 36 -19.28 18.03 2.20
N ALA A 37 -19.08 17.77 3.49
CA ALA A 37 -19.41 16.50 4.13
C ALA A 37 -20.92 16.23 4.15
N VAL A 38 -21.73 17.28 4.37
CA VAL A 38 -23.19 17.22 4.27
C VAL A 38 -23.61 16.92 2.82
N GLU A 39 -23.09 17.68 1.85
CA GLU A 39 -23.49 17.58 0.44
C GLU A 39 -23.10 16.25 -0.22
N ILE A 40 -21.95 15.68 0.12
CA ILE A 40 -21.41 14.49 -0.56
C ILE A 40 -21.76 13.20 0.16
N CYS A 41 -21.70 13.20 1.50
CA CYS A 41 -21.80 11.97 2.30
C CYS A 41 -23.03 11.96 3.22
N GLY A 42 -23.79 13.05 3.31
CA GLY A 42 -24.92 13.16 4.23
C GLY A 42 -24.52 13.17 5.72
N ALA A 43 -23.26 13.45 6.04
CA ALA A 43 -22.81 13.62 7.43
C ALA A 43 -23.27 14.97 7.97
N ARG A 44 -23.48 15.11 9.29
CA ARG A 44 -23.86 16.40 9.91
C ARG A 44 -22.77 17.46 9.78
N ASN A 45 -21.51 17.04 9.72
CA ASN A 45 -20.32 17.87 9.61
C ASN A 45 -19.10 17.00 9.29
N TYR A 46 -17.94 17.62 9.06
CA TYR A 46 -16.73 16.89 8.72
C TYR A 46 -16.18 16.05 9.89
N HIS A 47 -16.43 16.46 11.14
CA HIS A 47 -16.04 15.68 12.30
C HIS A 47 -16.79 14.33 12.37
N GLU A 48 -18.08 14.31 12.05
CA GLU A 48 -18.85 13.07 11.94
C GLU A 48 -18.33 12.16 10.82
N LEU A 49 -18.06 12.73 9.63
CA LEU A 49 -17.45 11.98 8.53
C LEU A 49 -16.10 11.38 8.95
N SER A 50 -15.26 12.15 9.64
CA SER A 50 -13.99 11.65 10.16
C SER A 50 -14.20 10.48 11.12
N ARG A 51 -15.18 10.53 12.03
CA ARG A 51 -15.49 9.41 12.92
C ARG A 51 -15.99 8.18 12.17
N TRP A 52 -16.73 8.37 11.08
CA TRP A 52 -17.13 7.24 10.23
C TRP A 52 -15.93 6.59 9.57
N PHE A 53 -15.00 7.40 9.05
CA PHE A 53 -13.78 6.93 8.44
C PHE A 53 -12.82 6.27 9.45
N ASP A 54 -12.72 6.80 10.67
CA ASP A 54 -11.98 6.17 11.76
C ASP A 54 -12.50 4.76 12.06
N ARG A 55 -13.82 4.55 11.97
CA ARG A 55 -14.41 3.21 12.10
C ARG A 55 -14.04 2.30 10.93
N THR A 56 -14.01 2.81 9.70
CA THR A 56 -13.51 2.05 8.54
C THR A 56 -12.07 1.58 8.78
N ILE A 57 -11.17 2.48 9.18
CA ILE A 57 -9.77 2.15 9.48
C ILE A 57 -9.66 1.12 10.62
N SER A 58 -10.46 1.30 11.67
CA SER A 58 -10.42 0.44 12.87
C SER A 58 -10.90 -0.99 12.62
N GLN A 59 -11.69 -1.25 11.57
CA GLN A 59 -12.10 -2.61 11.19
C GLN A 59 -10.92 -3.52 10.85
N HIS A 60 -9.76 -2.95 10.53
CA HIS A 60 -8.54 -3.68 10.20
C HIS A 60 -7.62 -3.93 11.40
N VAL A 61 -7.97 -3.44 12.59
CA VAL A 61 -7.11 -3.48 13.77
C VAL A 61 -7.50 -4.66 14.67
N ASP A 62 -6.58 -5.61 14.82
CA ASP A 62 -6.66 -6.64 15.83
C ASP A 62 -6.00 -6.11 17.11
N THR A 63 -6.76 -6.05 18.21
CA THR A 63 -6.24 -5.62 19.52
C THR A 63 -6.33 -6.79 20.49
N PRO A 64 -5.19 -7.34 20.96
CA PRO A 64 -5.19 -8.40 21.97
C PRO A 64 -5.80 -7.92 23.29
N ASP A 65 -6.45 -8.83 24.01
CA ASP A 65 -6.98 -8.55 25.34
C ASP A 65 -5.85 -8.24 26.35
N GLY A 66 -6.07 -7.22 27.20
CA GLY A 66 -5.17 -6.86 28.31
C GLY A 66 -4.56 -5.46 28.20
N HIS A 67 -4.17 -4.91 29.36
CA HIS A 67 -3.67 -3.52 29.52
C HIS A 67 -2.32 -3.21 28.83
N GLN A 68 -1.67 -4.19 28.20
CA GLN A 68 -0.40 -4.04 27.48
C GLN A 68 -0.46 -4.62 26.05
N GLY A 69 -1.67 -4.82 25.52
CA GLY A 69 -1.86 -5.36 24.18
C GLY A 69 -1.32 -4.40 23.11
N VAL A 70 -0.39 -4.89 22.28
CA VAL A 70 0.04 -4.19 21.06
C VAL A 70 -0.99 -4.46 19.98
N SER A 71 -1.72 -3.42 19.56
CA SER A 71 -2.62 -3.51 18.41
C SER A 71 -1.83 -3.74 17.13
N HIS A 72 -2.40 -4.51 16.21
CA HIS A 72 -1.84 -4.77 14.90
C HIS A 72 -2.88 -4.50 13.82
N CYS A 73 -2.56 -3.60 12.90
CA CYS A 73 -3.40 -3.35 11.74
C CYS A 73 -3.07 -4.36 10.63
N ARG A 74 -4.01 -5.24 10.30
CA ARG A 74 -3.85 -6.25 9.23
C ARG A 74 -3.81 -5.64 7.83
N TYR A 75 -4.22 -4.37 7.69
CA TYR A 75 -4.24 -3.66 6.41
C TYR A 75 -2.91 -2.97 6.12
N CYS A 76 -2.40 -2.15 7.04
CA CYS A 76 -1.12 -1.45 6.85
C CYS A 76 0.06 -2.10 7.57
N ASP A 77 -0.12 -3.23 8.25
CA ASP A 77 0.90 -3.98 9.03
C ASP A 77 1.55 -3.19 10.17
N PHE A 78 0.97 -2.04 10.53
CA PHE A 78 1.48 -1.18 11.59
C PHE A 78 1.09 -1.73 12.97
N ARG A 79 2.02 -1.64 13.92
CA ARG A 79 1.83 -2.05 15.31
C ARG A 79 1.91 -0.84 16.23
N PHE A 80 0.99 -0.75 17.18
CA PHE A 80 0.87 0.43 18.05
C PHE A 80 0.28 0.10 19.41
N ALA A 81 0.55 0.96 20.40
CA ALA A 81 -0.16 0.94 21.67
C ALA A 81 -1.58 1.52 21.48
N SER A 82 -2.61 0.73 21.80
CA SER A 82 -4.01 1.07 21.55
C SER A 82 -4.51 2.24 22.40
N ASP A 83 -3.84 2.53 23.51
CA ASP A 83 -4.13 3.63 24.44
C ASP A 83 -3.21 4.85 24.23
N HIS A 84 -2.21 4.77 23.35
CA HIS A 84 -1.29 5.86 23.06
C HIS A 84 -1.76 6.69 21.85
N LYS A 85 -2.31 7.87 22.10
CA LYS A 85 -2.85 8.78 21.05
C LYS A 85 -1.84 9.12 19.93
N PRO A 86 -0.55 9.40 20.20
CA PRO A 86 0.43 9.59 19.14
C PRO A 86 0.54 8.39 18.20
N ASP A 87 0.57 7.17 18.73
CA ASP A 87 0.64 5.98 17.86
C ASP A 87 -0.63 5.77 17.05
N GLN A 88 -1.81 6.03 17.63
CA GLN A 88 -3.08 5.99 16.89
C GLN A 88 -3.07 6.98 15.71
N LYS A 89 -2.49 8.16 15.92
CA LYS A 89 -2.34 9.17 14.86
C LYS A 89 -1.37 8.68 13.78
N THR A 90 -0.22 8.15 14.16
CA THR A 90 0.75 7.58 13.20
C THR A 90 0.16 6.40 12.42
N HIS A 91 -0.59 5.52 13.09
CA HIS A 91 -1.34 4.45 12.45
C HIS A 91 -2.27 5.01 11.37
N ARG A 92 -3.10 5.99 11.73
CA ARG A 92 -4.04 6.62 10.79
C ARG A 92 -3.33 7.22 9.60
N GLU A 93 -2.26 7.98 9.82
CA GLU A 93 -1.48 8.61 8.74
C GLU A 93 -0.88 7.57 7.77
N ILE A 94 -0.29 6.49 8.31
CA ILE A 94 0.25 5.41 7.48
C ILE A 94 -0.88 4.69 6.74
N HIS A 95 -1.98 4.38 7.42
CA HIS A 95 -3.12 3.69 6.85
C HIS A 95 -3.75 4.47 5.68
N GLU A 96 -3.91 5.79 5.84
CA GLU A 96 -4.41 6.67 4.79
C GLU A 96 -3.48 6.66 3.56
N ARG A 97 -2.15 6.63 3.73
CA ARG A 97 -1.20 6.51 2.60
C ARG A 97 -1.34 5.18 1.85
N PHE A 98 -1.60 4.08 2.57
CA PHE A 98 -1.84 2.79 1.92
C PHE A 98 -3.17 2.74 1.18
N MET A 99 -4.23 3.35 1.73
CA MET A 99 -5.52 3.47 1.04
C MET A 99 -5.41 4.34 -0.21
N GLU A 100 -4.70 5.47 -0.13
CA GLU A 100 -4.42 6.32 -1.28
C GLU A 100 -3.69 5.57 -2.39
N ALA A 101 -2.61 4.86 -2.03
CA ALA A 101 -1.83 4.08 -2.99
C ALA A 101 -2.65 2.92 -3.59
N GLU A 102 -3.45 2.21 -2.79
CA GLU A 102 -4.32 1.14 -3.31
C GLU A 102 -5.38 1.68 -4.27
N GLU A 103 -5.98 2.83 -3.96
CA GLU A 103 -6.98 3.46 -4.82
C GLU A 103 -6.40 3.91 -6.17
N GLU A 104 -5.21 4.52 -6.17
CA GLU A 104 -4.58 5.00 -7.41
C GLU A 104 -3.93 3.86 -8.23
N LEU A 105 -3.31 2.88 -7.58
CA LEU A 105 -2.60 1.79 -8.27
C LEU A 105 -3.52 0.60 -8.59
N GLY A 106 -4.70 0.51 -7.96
CA GLY A 106 -5.53 -0.69 -7.97
C GLY A 106 -4.84 -1.90 -7.29
N TYR A 107 -3.81 -1.64 -6.49
CA TYR A 107 -2.96 -2.65 -5.89
C TYR A 107 -2.40 -2.21 -4.54
N ARG A 108 -2.56 -3.07 -3.52
CA ARG A 108 -1.92 -2.91 -2.21
C ARG A 108 -0.79 -3.93 -2.05
N PRO A 109 0.42 -3.51 -1.67
CA PRO A 109 1.49 -4.47 -1.40
C PRO A 109 1.13 -5.37 -0.21
N GLY A 110 1.50 -6.64 -0.28
CA GLY A 110 1.30 -7.60 0.80
C GLY A 110 1.97 -7.17 2.11
N ILE A 111 1.33 -7.51 3.23
CA ILE A 111 1.92 -7.37 4.57
C ILE A 111 3.06 -8.40 4.76
N TYR A 112 3.89 -8.25 5.79
CA TYR A 112 5.07 -9.10 6.01
C TYR A 112 4.76 -10.59 5.88
N VAL A 113 3.77 -11.10 6.62
CA VAL A 113 3.40 -12.53 6.61
C VAL A 113 2.98 -13.00 5.21
N GLN A 114 2.26 -12.17 4.46
CA GLN A 114 1.82 -12.50 3.09
C GLN A 114 3.02 -12.58 2.15
N ARG A 115 3.98 -11.64 2.25
CA ARG A 115 5.19 -11.63 1.43
C ARG A 115 6.10 -12.82 1.72
N GLU A 116 6.32 -13.13 3.00
CA GLU A 116 7.17 -14.27 3.37
C GLU A 116 6.55 -15.60 2.92
N ARG A 117 5.22 -15.76 3.04
CA ARG A 117 4.52 -16.92 2.50
C ARG A 117 4.66 -17.00 0.98
N MET A 118 4.40 -15.90 0.26
CA MET A 118 4.52 -15.87 -1.20
C MET A 118 5.93 -16.24 -1.68
N LYS A 119 6.99 -15.74 -1.00
CA LYS A 119 8.37 -16.13 -1.31
C LYS A 119 8.63 -17.61 -1.00
N THR A 120 8.13 -18.11 0.12
CA THR A 120 8.28 -19.53 0.51
C THR A 120 7.64 -20.44 -0.53
N ASP A 121 6.40 -20.15 -0.91
CA ASP A 121 5.66 -20.89 -1.93
C ASP A 121 6.38 -20.77 -3.30
N GLY A 122 6.92 -19.59 -3.61
CA GLY A 122 7.71 -19.37 -4.82
C GLY A 122 9.01 -20.18 -4.88
N TYR A 123 9.78 -20.21 -3.79
CA TYR A 123 10.99 -21.05 -3.69
C TYR A 123 10.65 -22.54 -3.79
N HIS A 124 9.52 -22.97 -3.23
CA HIS A 124 9.05 -24.33 -3.37
C HIS A 124 8.77 -24.68 -4.84
N LEU A 125 8.05 -23.82 -5.58
CA LEU A 125 7.81 -24.02 -7.01
C LEU A 125 9.09 -24.01 -7.85
N MET A 126 10.06 -23.15 -7.50
CA MET A 126 11.36 -23.15 -8.19
C MET A 126 12.16 -24.43 -7.99
N THR A 127 12.02 -25.07 -6.82
CA THR A 127 12.82 -26.25 -6.44
C THR A 127 12.14 -27.56 -6.84
N ASN A 128 10.82 -27.63 -6.65
CA ASN A 128 10.03 -28.85 -6.77
C ASN A 128 9.02 -28.81 -7.92
N GLY A 129 8.98 -27.73 -8.70
CA GLY A 129 8.14 -27.61 -9.88
C GLY A 129 8.55 -28.61 -10.95
N GLU A 130 7.57 -29.28 -11.56
CA GLU A 130 7.82 -30.30 -12.58
C GLU A 130 8.05 -29.69 -13.96
N HIS A 131 7.48 -28.51 -14.21
CA HIS A 131 7.51 -27.82 -15.50
C HIS A 131 8.29 -26.51 -15.44
N GLU A 132 8.76 -26.04 -16.59
CA GLU A 132 9.44 -24.75 -16.71
C GLU A 132 8.53 -23.59 -16.25
N GLU A 133 7.24 -23.68 -16.56
CA GLU A 133 6.23 -22.71 -16.13
C GLU A 133 6.12 -22.59 -14.60
N ASP A 134 6.28 -23.70 -13.86
CA ASP A 134 6.26 -23.70 -12.40
C ASP A 134 7.45 -22.91 -11.84
N ARG A 135 8.63 -23.08 -12.45
CA ARG A 135 9.85 -22.36 -12.05
C ARG A 135 9.77 -20.87 -12.40
N ILE A 136 9.21 -20.54 -13.57
CA ILE A 136 8.92 -19.14 -13.96
C ILE A 136 7.96 -18.50 -12.95
N LEU A 137 6.86 -19.19 -12.64
CA LEU A 137 5.87 -18.71 -11.66
C LEU A 137 6.51 -18.52 -10.29
N GLY A 138 7.30 -19.49 -9.83
CA GLY A 138 7.99 -19.44 -8.55
C GLY A 138 8.94 -18.24 -8.45
N LEU A 139 9.74 -17.98 -9.49
CA LEU A 139 10.65 -16.84 -9.52
C LEU A 139 9.90 -15.49 -9.53
N LEU A 140 8.77 -15.43 -10.25
CA LEU A 140 7.89 -14.25 -10.25
C LEU A 140 7.23 -14.03 -8.89
N MET A 141 6.84 -15.08 -8.17
CA MET A 141 6.30 -14.98 -6.81
C MET A 141 7.34 -14.44 -5.82
N VAL A 142 8.57 -14.94 -5.88
CA VAL A 142 9.68 -14.41 -5.06
C VAL A 142 9.92 -12.93 -5.37
N THR A 143 9.99 -12.60 -6.66
CA THR A 143 10.18 -11.21 -7.12
C THR A 143 9.03 -10.31 -6.70
N ARG A 144 7.78 -10.80 -6.69
CA ARG A 144 6.60 -10.07 -6.21
C ARG A 144 6.67 -9.80 -4.71
N GLY A 145 7.17 -10.74 -3.91
CA GLY A 145 7.44 -10.52 -2.50
C GLY A 145 8.45 -9.39 -2.24
N TRP A 146 9.48 -9.27 -3.09
CA TRP A 146 10.44 -8.16 -3.03
C TRP A 146 9.84 -6.84 -3.53
N PHE A 147 9.07 -6.86 -4.61
CA PHE A 147 8.32 -5.71 -5.11
C PHE A 147 7.41 -5.12 -4.04
N ASP A 148 6.65 -5.97 -3.32
CA ASP A 148 5.74 -5.52 -2.27
C ASP A 148 6.48 -4.89 -1.09
N ARG A 149 7.67 -5.40 -0.76
CA ARG A 149 8.53 -4.79 0.26
C ARG A 149 8.99 -3.39 -0.19
N SER A 150 9.48 -3.30 -1.42
CA SER A 150 9.94 -2.05 -2.04
C SER A 150 8.81 -1.01 -2.10
N LEU A 151 7.64 -1.39 -2.60
CA LEU A 151 6.47 -0.53 -2.72
C LEU A 151 5.97 -0.08 -1.36
N ARG A 152 5.93 -0.97 -0.35
CA ARG A 152 5.64 -0.57 1.03
C ARG A 152 6.58 0.53 1.51
N SER A 153 7.89 0.35 1.36
CA SER A 153 8.86 1.37 1.79
C SER A 153 8.66 2.69 1.06
N ALA A 154 8.28 2.65 -0.22
CA ALA A 154 7.94 3.83 -1.01
C ALA A 154 6.67 4.54 -0.52
N ILE A 155 5.64 3.80 -0.11
CA ILE A 155 4.39 4.34 0.46
C ILE A 155 4.68 5.02 1.80
N GLU A 156 5.42 4.33 2.68
CA GLU A 156 5.80 4.85 3.99
C GLU A 156 6.67 6.11 3.86
N SER A 157 7.52 6.18 2.84
CA SER A 157 8.41 7.32 2.57
C SER A 157 7.80 8.41 1.67
N GLY A 158 6.59 8.21 1.15
CA GLY A 158 5.85 9.21 0.37
C GLY A 158 6.30 9.40 -1.09
N TYR A 159 7.04 8.45 -1.68
CA TYR A 159 7.48 8.52 -3.10
C TYR A 159 6.88 7.43 -4.00
N TRP A 160 5.85 6.72 -3.52
CA TRP A 160 5.23 5.60 -4.22
C TRP A 160 4.66 5.94 -5.61
N THR A 161 4.26 7.19 -5.86
CA THR A 161 3.79 7.64 -7.19
C THR A 161 4.86 7.54 -8.28
N LYS A 162 6.14 7.44 -7.89
CA LYS A 162 7.28 7.22 -8.80
C LYS A 162 7.76 5.77 -8.80
N HIS A 163 7.20 4.92 -7.93
CA HIS A 163 7.63 3.53 -7.84
C HIS A 163 7.35 2.82 -9.18
N PRO A 164 8.29 1.99 -9.68
CA PRO A 164 8.08 1.26 -10.92
C PRO A 164 6.86 0.33 -10.83
N THR A 165 6.25 0.01 -11.97
CA THR A 165 5.30 -1.09 -12.06
C THR A 165 5.99 -2.42 -11.78
N PHE A 166 5.23 -3.49 -11.56
CA PHE A 166 5.82 -4.80 -11.28
C PHE A 166 6.68 -5.29 -12.44
N GLU A 167 6.23 -5.13 -13.69
CA GLU A 167 6.95 -5.54 -14.89
C GLU A 167 8.28 -4.78 -15.04
N THR A 168 8.25 -3.47 -14.83
CA THR A 168 9.46 -2.63 -14.82
C THR A 168 10.39 -2.97 -13.65
N TYR A 169 9.84 -3.35 -12.50
CA TYR A 169 10.65 -3.82 -11.39
C TYR A 169 11.32 -5.17 -11.69
N VAL A 170 10.64 -6.10 -12.36
CA VAL A 170 11.23 -7.37 -12.82
C VAL A 170 12.42 -7.12 -13.76
N SER A 171 12.29 -6.19 -14.72
CA SER A 171 13.39 -5.87 -15.66
C SER A 171 14.61 -5.26 -14.95
N MET A 172 14.41 -4.55 -13.84
CA MET A 172 15.47 -4.01 -12.96
C MET A 172 16.12 -5.09 -12.09
N MET A 173 15.37 -6.11 -11.69
CA MET A 173 15.85 -7.19 -10.83
C MET A 173 16.64 -8.27 -11.57
N LEU A 174 16.60 -8.31 -12.91
CA LEU A 174 17.29 -9.33 -13.72
C LEU A 174 18.77 -9.57 -13.34
N PRO A 175 19.62 -8.57 -13.06
CA PRO A 175 21.00 -8.83 -12.63
C PRO A 175 21.09 -9.66 -11.34
N HIS A 176 20.10 -9.54 -10.44
CA HIS A 176 19.99 -10.38 -9.25
C HIS A 176 19.41 -11.76 -9.60
N LEU A 177 18.38 -11.81 -10.45
CA LEU A 177 17.75 -13.07 -10.88
C LEU A 177 18.72 -13.97 -11.67
N ASP A 178 19.66 -13.39 -12.43
CA ASP A 178 20.75 -14.07 -13.13
C ASP A 178 21.59 -14.95 -12.17
N THR A 179 21.70 -14.54 -10.89
CA THR A 179 22.45 -15.29 -9.86
C THR A 179 21.65 -16.44 -9.23
N VAL A 180 20.33 -16.43 -9.41
CA VAL A 180 19.43 -17.44 -8.84
C VAL A 180 19.18 -18.55 -9.85
N ASP A 181 18.82 -18.19 -11.08
CA ASP A 181 18.55 -19.14 -12.16
C ASP A 181 18.75 -18.48 -13.52
N LEU A 182 19.90 -18.75 -14.16
CA LEU A 182 20.26 -18.13 -15.43
C LEU A 182 19.30 -18.51 -16.57
N GLY A 183 18.76 -19.74 -16.56
CA GLY A 183 17.86 -20.23 -17.60
C GLY A 183 16.51 -19.52 -17.54
N ILE A 184 15.91 -19.48 -16.34
CA ILE A 184 14.63 -18.79 -16.14
C ILE A 184 14.80 -17.27 -16.29
N SER A 185 15.91 -16.70 -15.82
CA SER A 185 16.20 -15.27 -16.00
C SER A 185 16.27 -14.88 -17.49
N ALA A 186 16.82 -15.74 -18.37
CA ALA A 186 16.83 -15.48 -19.80
C ALA A 186 15.41 -15.39 -20.40
N ILE A 187 14.49 -16.24 -19.93
CA ILE A 187 13.08 -16.20 -20.33
C ILE A 187 12.40 -14.92 -19.84
N LEU A 188 12.63 -14.54 -18.57
CA LEU A 188 12.10 -13.30 -18.02
C LEU A 188 12.67 -12.07 -18.74
N LYS A 189 13.95 -12.10 -19.14
CA LYS A 189 14.58 -11.05 -19.94
C LYS A 189 13.95 -10.90 -21.31
N ALA A 190 13.61 -12.01 -21.97
CA ALA A 190 12.88 -11.97 -23.23
C ALA A 190 11.46 -11.39 -23.05
N ARG A 191 10.82 -11.66 -21.91
CA ARG A 191 9.45 -11.22 -21.60
C ARG A 191 9.35 -9.76 -21.17
N TYR A 192 10.25 -9.29 -20.32
CA TYR A 192 10.16 -7.97 -19.65
C TYR A 192 11.26 -6.99 -20.09
N GLY A 193 12.23 -7.43 -20.89
CA GLY A 193 13.41 -6.64 -21.21
C GLY A 193 14.35 -6.51 -20.02
N ARG A 194 15.43 -5.72 -20.16
CA ARG A 194 16.41 -5.45 -19.09
C ARG A 194 16.59 -3.96 -18.89
N THR A 195 16.52 -3.52 -17.63
CA THR A 195 16.80 -2.15 -17.24
C THR A 195 18.04 -2.14 -16.36
N ASN A 196 19.13 -1.54 -16.84
CA ASN A 196 20.37 -1.49 -16.08
C ASN A 196 20.30 -0.40 -14.99
N GLU A 197 21.04 -0.65 -13.89
CA GLU A 197 21.48 0.34 -12.89
C GLU A 197 20.45 0.93 -11.92
N MET A 198 19.19 0.51 -11.87
CA MET A 198 18.23 1.12 -10.93
C MET A 198 18.17 0.48 -9.53
N ILE A 199 18.51 -0.81 -9.40
CA ILE A 199 18.61 -1.52 -8.12
C ILE A 199 19.99 -2.16 -8.06
N SER A 200 20.76 -1.88 -7.01
CA SER A 200 22.12 -2.44 -6.85
C SER A 200 22.06 -3.94 -6.60
N ILE A 201 23.08 -4.69 -7.04
CA ILE A 201 23.19 -6.13 -6.78
C ILE A 201 23.12 -6.37 -5.25
N GLY A 202 22.26 -7.32 -4.84
CA GLY A 202 22.01 -7.63 -3.43
C GLY A 202 20.99 -6.72 -2.74
N GLN A 203 20.50 -5.68 -3.43
CA GLN A 203 19.37 -4.88 -2.98
C GLN A 203 18.08 -5.34 -3.66
N THR A 204 16.97 -5.15 -2.95
CA THR A 204 15.62 -5.44 -3.44
C THR A 204 14.68 -4.25 -3.29
N ASN A 205 15.12 -3.17 -2.63
CA ASN A 205 14.34 -1.95 -2.55
C ASN A 205 14.72 -1.02 -3.70
N TRP A 206 13.72 -0.53 -4.42
CA TRP A 206 13.87 0.58 -5.34
C TRP A 206 13.66 1.90 -4.59
N SER A 207 14.44 2.91 -4.94
CA SER A 207 14.26 4.28 -4.47
C SER A 207 14.49 5.26 -5.63
N PRO A 208 13.78 6.40 -5.66
CA PRO A 208 14.04 7.44 -6.64
C PRO A 208 15.48 7.97 -6.45
N ARG A 209 16.16 8.23 -7.55
CA ARG A 209 17.44 8.96 -7.57
C ARG A 209 17.20 10.46 -7.49
#